data_AF-A0A956U5W7-F1
#
_entry.id   AF-A0A956U5W7-F1
#
_cell.length_a   1.000
_cell.length_b   1.000
_cell.length_c   1.000
_cell.angle_alpha   90.00
_cell.angle_beta   90.00
_cell.angle_gamma   90.00
#
_symmetry.space_group_name_H-M   'P 1'
#
loop_
_entity.id
_entity.type
_entity.pdbx_description
1 polymer ?
#
loop_
_entity_poly.entity_id
_entity_poly.type
_entity_poly.pdbx_seq_one_letter_code
_entity_poly.pdbx_strand_id
1 'polypeptide(L)'
;MAKENSMEPFVVDFSGKVLDCHQADSLDEELIEEIRDRAKKGCELFVFIDTGYSANLDKPFLASDHLNLTGNNPLVGPNNEIGARFPVINDAYAFADGLLEAGEGKLTNCDSLAKLDTRVGAGLKPGVVPSDEEIALINSLGADFYCYNLVPATLVAAHAGKKVCALIMPPKMRPIQRFDSI
;
A
#
# COMPACT_ATOMS: atom_id res chain seq x y z
N MET A 1 -5.37 -21.11 24.59
CA MET A 1 -6.53 -20.40 24.04
C MET A 1 -6.16 -18.93 23.93
N ALA A 2 -5.95 -18.45 22.71
CA ALA A 2 -6.08 -17.05 22.29
C ALA A 2 -6.18 -17.10 20.76
N LYS A 3 -7.41 -17.22 20.24
CA LYS A 3 -7.73 -16.95 18.83
C LYS A 3 -7.97 -15.45 18.77
N GLU A 4 -6.90 -14.68 18.68
CA GLU A 4 -6.95 -13.23 18.61
C GLU A 4 -5.88 -12.85 17.59
N ASN A 5 -6.31 -12.43 16.39
CA ASN A 5 -5.54 -11.70 15.34
C ASN A 5 -5.86 -12.07 13.88
N SER A 6 -6.76 -13.00 13.56
CA SER A 6 -7.06 -13.31 12.15
C SER A 6 -8.03 -12.32 11.46
N MET A 7 -8.45 -11.25 12.14
CA MET A 7 -9.44 -10.28 11.64
C MET A 7 -8.94 -8.83 11.67
N GLU A 8 -7.90 -8.52 12.44
CA GLU A 8 -7.39 -7.15 12.50
C GLU A 8 -6.50 -6.86 11.28
N PRO A 9 -6.67 -5.71 10.62
CA PRO A 9 -5.81 -5.32 9.51
C PRO A 9 -4.38 -5.12 9.99
N PHE A 10 -3.41 -5.59 9.20
CA PHE A 10 -2.01 -5.24 9.42
C PHE A 10 -1.73 -3.88 8.78
N VAL A 11 -1.51 -2.86 9.61
CA VAL A 11 -1.30 -1.47 9.18
C VAL A 11 0.18 -1.11 9.30
N VAL A 12 0.79 -0.75 8.17
CA VAL A 12 2.18 -0.27 8.09
C VAL A 12 2.18 1.16 7.57
N ASP A 13 2.86 2.04 8.29
CA ASP A 13 3.03 3.45 7.92
C ASP A 13 4.49 3.74 7.55
N PHE A 14 4.68 4.04 6.26
CA PHE A 14 5.92 4.54 5.67
C PHE A 14 6.00 6.07 5.66
N SER A 15 4.90 6.76 5.99
CA SER A 15 4.83 8.21 5.97
C SER A 15 5.29 8.87 7.27
N GLY A 16 5.34 8.11 8.37
CA GLY A 16 5.64 8.63 9.71
C GLY A 16 4.57 9.57 10.26
N LYS A 17 3.37 9.58 9.68
CA LYS A 17 2.31 10.54 9.99
C LYS A 17 1.17 9.91 10.78
N VAL A 18 1.08 8.60 10.89
CA VAL A 18 -0.02 7.95 11.62
C VAL A 18 0.54 7.28 12.85
N LEU A 19 0.09 7.73 14.02
CA LEU A 19 0.53 7.15 15.29
C LEU A 19 -0.14 5.80 15.56
N ASP A 20 0.48 5.00 16.42
CA ASP A 20 -0.07 3.72 16.94
C ASP A 20 -0.32 2.63 15.88
N CYS A 21 0.55 2.58 14.88
CA CYS A 21 0.65 1.48 13.90
C CYS A 21 2.12 1.11 13.64
N HIS A 22 2.37 0.04 12.88
CA HIS A 22 3.72 -0.40 12.57
C HIS A 22 4.43 0.67 11.72
N GLN A 23 5.47 1.29 12.26
CA GLN A 23 6.26 2.32 11.55
C GLN A 23 7.41 1.66 10.80
N ALA A 24 7.64 2.05 9.56
CA ALA A 24 8.79 1.59 8.80
C ALA A 24 9.33 2.70 7.89
N ASP A 25 10.63 2.95 7.88
CA ASP A 25 11.22 3.94 6.96
C ASP A 25 11.34 3.39 5.53
N SER A 26 11.42 2.06 5.40
CA SER A 26 11.56 1.36 4.12
C SER A 26 11.04 -0.07 4.19
N LEU A 27 10.81 -0.68 3.03
CA LEU A 27 10.53 -2.11 2.95
C LEU A 27 11.83 -2.93 3.00
N ASP A 28 12.21 -3.40 4.19
CA ASP A 28 13.36 -4.28 4.41
C ASP A 28 12.96 -5.77 4.47
N GLU A 29 13.97 -6.65 4.61
CA GLU A 29 13.74 -8.09 4.67
C GLU A 29 12.90 -8.52 5.88
N GLU A 30 13.04 -7.83 7.02
CA GLU A 30 12.28 -8.13 8.24
C GLU A 30 10.79 -7.86 8.03
N LEU A 31 10.45 -6.70 7.47
CA LEU A 31 9.06 -6.35 7.17
C LEU A 31 8.45 -7.23 6.07
N ILE A 32 9.25 -7.64 5.07
CA ILE A 32 8.81 -8.59 4.05
C ILE A 32 8.41 -9.93 4.69
N GLU A 33 9.23 -10.46 5.59
CA GLU A 33 8.91 -11.70 6.30
C GLU A 33 7.73 -11.52 7.26
N GLU A 34 7.59 -10.37 7.91
CA GLU A 34 6.41 -10.10 8.74
C GLU A 34 5.12 -10.08 7.89
N ILE A 35 5.10 -9.41 6.74
CA ILE A 35 3.94 -9.43 5.83
C ILE A 35 3.55 -10.86 5.47
N ARG A 36 4.53 -11.69 5.13
CA ARG A 36 4.31 -13.11 4.79
C ARG A 36 3.78 -13.91 5.97
N ASP A 37 4.35 -13.73 7.15
CA ASP A 37 3.92 -14.41 8.38
C ASP A 37 2.50 -14.01 8.79
N ARG A 38 2.16 -12.72 8.71
CA ARG A 38 0.81 -12.20 8.94
C ARG A 38 -0.20 -12.81 7.96
N ALA A 39 0.15 -12.88 6.68
CA ALA A 39 -0.70 -13.52 5.67
C ALA A 39 -0.90 -15.01 5.97
N LYS A 40 0.17 -15.75 6.34
CA LYS A 40 0.10 -17.17 6.76
C LYS A 40 -0.80 -17.36 7.98
N LYS A 41 -0.82 -16.40 8.90
CA LYS A 41 -1.64 -16.41 10.13
C LYS A 41 -3.11 -15.99 9.89
N GLY A 42 -3.49 -15.70 8.64
CA GLY A 42 -4.87 -15.41 8.25
C GLY A 42 -5.22 -13.92 8.27
N CYS A 43 -4.25 -13.01 8.24
CA CYS A 43 -4.53 -11.60 7.98
C CYS A 43 -5.06 -11.43 6.56
N GLU A 44 -6.30 -10.96 6.41
CA GLU A 44 -6.96 -10.80 5.11
C GLU A 44 -6.76 -9.41 4.50
N LEU A 45 -6.54 -8.39 5.33
CA LEU A 45 -6.40 -7.01 4.88
C LEU A 45 -5.07 -6.40 5.34
N PHE A 46 -4.33 -5.87 4.37
CA PHE A 46 -3.13 -5.09 4.60
C PHE A 46 -3.41 -3.63 4.29
N VAL A 47 -3.04 -2.73 5.20
CA VAL A 47 -3.15 -1.29 5.00
C VAL A 47 -1.74 -0.72 4.93
N PHE A 48 -1.38 -0.16 3.79
CA PHE A 48 -0.12 0.54 3.61
C PHE A 48 -0.39 2.03 3.53
N ILE A 49 0.27 2.78 4.41
CA ILE A 49 0.22 4.24 4.44
C ILE A 49 1.57 4.72 3.93
N ASP A 50 1.60 5.50 2.84
CA ASP A 50 2.84 6.01 2.26
C ASP A 50 2.70 7.49 1.93
N THR A 51 3.81 8.19 1.73
CA THR A 51 3.79 9.55 1.21
C THR A 51 3.82 9.53 -0.32
N GLY A 52 2.82 10.16 -0.93
CA GLY A 52 2.77 10.38 -2.38
C GLY A 52 3.34 11.75 -2.73
N TYR A 53 4.05 11.82 -3.84
CA TYR A 53 4.65 13.06 -4.34
C TYR A 53 4.16 13.36 -5.75
N SER A 54 3.66 14.57 -5.95
CA SER A 54 3.27 15.15 -7.23
C SER A 54 2.93 16.63 -7.01
N ALA A 55 2.69 17.36 -8.09
CA ALA A 55 2.10 18.69 -7.99
C ALA A 55 0.67 18.60 -7.41
N ASN A 56 0.29 19.58 -6.59
CA ASN A 56 -1.08 19.76 -6.09
C ASN A 56 -1.66 18.59 -5.27
N LEU A 57 -0.84 17.91 -4.46
CA LEU A 57 -1.34 16.98 -3.44
C LEU A 57 -1.59 17.74 -2.14
N ASP A 58 -2.86 17.96 -1.80
CA ASP A 58 -3.29 18.74 -0.62
C ASP A 58 -4.12 17.93 0.39
N LYS A 59 -4.67 16.78 -0.03
CA LYS A 59 -5.51 15.90 0.78
C LYS A 59 -5.08 14.44 0.65
N PRO A 60 -5.39 13.58 1.64
CA PRO A 60 -5.24 12.13 1.49
C PRO A 60 -6.07 11.58 0.34
N PHE A 61 -5.57 10.53 -0.29
CA PHE A 61 -6.24 9.80 -1.37
C PHE A 61 -5.86 8.32 -1.29
N LEU A 62 -6.50 7.48 -2.10
CA LEU A 62 -6.22 6.05 -2.16
C LEU A 62 -5.46 5.69 -3.43
N ALA A 63 -4.57 4.70 -3.37
CA ALA A 63 -4.02 4.12 -4.59
C ALA A 63 -4.98 3.06 -5.15
N SER A 64 -5.27 3.14 -6.45
CA SER A 64 -6.08 2.14 -7.17
C SER A 64 -5.26 1.22 -8.05
N ASP A 65 -4.08 1.66 -8.49
CA ASP A 65 -3.16 0.85 -9.31
C ASP A 65 -1.73 1.40 -9.19
N HIS A 66 -0.76 0.70 -9.78
CA HIS A 66 0.61 1.17 -9.85
C HIS A 66 1.37 0.86 -11.14
N LEU A 67 2.39 1.68 -11.40
CA LEU A 67 3.51 1.39 -12.29
C LEU A 67 4.74 1.03 -11.44
N ASN A 68 5.34 -0.14 -11.65
CA ASN A 68 6.60 -0.48 -11.00
C ASN A 68 7.80 0.03 -11.81
N LEU A 69 8.27 1.23 -11.47
CA LEU A 69 9.46 1.87 -12.06
C LEU A 69 10.68 1.83 -11.12
N THR A 70 10.66 0.94 -10.11
CA THR A 70 11.73 0.84 -9.11
C THR A 70 13.03 0.25 -9.69
N GLY A 71 12.94 -0.36 -10.89
CA GLY A 71 14.01 -1.14 -11.49
C GLY A 71 14.27 -2.47 -10.78
N ASN A 72 13.40 -2.87 -9.85
CA ASN A 72 13.54 -4.10 -9.07
C ASN A 72 12.17 -4.74 -8.77
N ASN A 73 12.19 -5.94 -8.21
CA ASN A 73 10.99 -6.64 -7.75
C ASN A 73 11.33 -7.51 -6.52
N PRO A 74 10.60 -7.38 -5.39
CA PRO A 74 10.89 -8.13 -4.15
C PRO A 74 10.68 -9.65 -4.27
N LEU A 75 10.13 -10.13 -5.37
CA LEU A 75 9.90 -11.56 -5.65
C LEU A 75 11.04 -12.19 -6.48
N VAL A 76 12.08 -11.41 -6.83
CA VAL A 76 13.30 -11.93 -7.46
C VAL A 76 14.04 -12.85 -6.49
N GLY A 77 14.61 -13.93 -7.01
CA GLY A 77 15.29 -14.97 -6.22
C GLY A 77 14.46 -16.25 -6.09
N PRO A 78 14.81 -17.17 -5.17
CA PRO A 78 14.02 -18.36 -4.87
C PRO A 78 12.57 -18.00 -4.48
N ASN A 79 11.60 -18.78 -4.94
CA ASN A 79 10.19 -18.50 -4.62
C ASN A 79 9.90 -18.81 -3.15
N ASN A 80 9.18 -17.91 -2.47
CA ASN A 80 8.57 -18.23 -1.19
C ASN A 80 7.28 -19.03 -1.42
N GLU A 81 7.09 -20.09 -0.65
CA GLU A 81 5.94 -21.01 -0.74
C GLU A 81 4.59 -20.39 -0.34
N ILE A 82 4.59 -19.17 0.19
CA ILE A 82 3.35 -18.41 0.49
C ILE A 82 2.50 -18.11 -0.75
N GLY A 83 3.12 -18.11 -1.93
CA GLY A 83 2.49 -17.69 -3.17
C GLY A 83 3.03 -18.40 -4.41
N ALA A 84 2.30 -18.24 -5.52
CA ALA A 84 2.72 -18.75 -6.81
C ALA A 84 4.03 -18.08 -7.26
N ARG A 85 4.86 -18.82 -8.02
CA ARG A 85 6.10 -18.28 -8.59
C ARG A 85 5.87 -17.03 -9.45
N PHE A 86 4.77 -17.04 -10.19
CA PHE A 86 4.35 -15.97 -11.08
C PHE A 86 2.95 -15.53 -10.64
N PRO A 87 2.84 -14.72 -9.58
CA PRO A 87 1.54 -14.29 -9.08
C PRO A 87 0.86 -13.37 -10.09
N VAL A 88 -0.46 -13.52 -10.23
CA VAL A 88 -1.28 -12.51 -10.90
C VAL A 88 -1.50 -11.39 -9.89
N ILE A 89 -1.00 -10.20 -10.21
CA ILE A 89 -1.07 -9.01 -9.32
C ILE A 89 -2.19 -8.04 -9.73
N ASN A 90 -2.98 -8.38 -10.74
CA ASN A 90 -4.15 -7.60 -11.13
C ASN A 90 -5.11 -7.49 -9.93
N ASP A 91 -5.75 -6.34 -9.79
CA ASP A 91 -6.74 -6.06 -8.75
C ASP A 91 -6.21 -6.23 -7.30
N ALA A 92 -4.90 -6.00 -7.10
CA ALA A 92 -4.27 -6.04 -5.78
C ALA A 92 -4.81 -4.97 -4.82
N TYR A 93 -5.32 -3.85 -5.34
CA TYR A 93 -5.87 -2.75 -4.56
C TYR A 93 -7.36 -2.95 -4.29
N ALA A 94 -7.76 -2.91 -3.02
CA ALA A 94 -9.13 -3.13 -2.60
C ALA A 94 -10.13 -2.05 -3.09
N PHE A 95 -9.65 -0.87 -3.48
CA PHE A 95 -10.47 0.30 -3.82
C PHE A 95 -10.56 0.58 -5.33
N ALA A 96 -9.99 -0.27 -6.19
CA ALA A 96 -9.99 -0.06 -7.64
C ALA A 96 -11.40 -0.15 -8.27
N ASP A 97 -12.32 -0.94 -7.70
CA ASP A 97 -13.60 -1.27 -8.37
C ASP A 97 -14.86 -1.23 -7.47
N GLY A 98 -14.89 -0.40 -6.41
CA GLY A 98 -16.05 -0.40 -5.49
C GLY A 98 -16.19 -1.72 -4.70
N LEU A 99 -15.11 -2.49 -4.61
CA LEU A 99 -14.99 -3.83 -4.02
C LEU A 99 -15.21 -3.88 -2.49
N LEU A 100 -15.62 -2.77 -1.88
CA LEU A 100 -16.06 -2.73 -0.49
C LEU A 100 -17.54 -3.11 -0.29
N GLU A 101 -18.31 -3.37 -1.35
CA GLU A 101 -19.68 -3.87 -1.16
C GLU A 101 -19.78 -5.39 -0.93
N ALA A 102 -18.74 -6.19 -1.21
CA ALA A 102 -18.89 -7.65 -1.33
C ALA A 102 -17.76 -8.52 -0.74
N GLY A 103 -17.04 -8.05 0.30
CA GLY A 103 -16.11 -8.88 1.07
C GLY A 103 -16.68 -9.21 2.46
N GLU A 104 -16.63 -10.49 2.87
CA GLU A 104 -17.12 -10.98 4.17
C GLU A 104 -16.45 -10.32 5.40
N GLY A 105 -15.40 -9.53 5.20
CA GLY A 105 -14.87 -8.58 6.18
C GLY A 105 -15.42 -7.18 5.90
N LYS A 106 -16.61 -6.88 6.43
CA LYS A 106 -17.07 -5.49 6.49
C LYS A 106 -16.02 -4.70 7.28
N LEU A 107 -15.29 -3.82 6.60
CA LEU A 107 -14.78 -2.62 7.25
C LEU A 107 -15.99 -1.73 7.58
N THR A 108 -16.74 -2.14 8.61
CA THR A 108 -17.85 -1.36 9.14
C THR A 108 -17.28 0.01 9.50
N ASN A 109 -17.81 1.07 8.87
CA ASN A 109 -17.52 2.49 9.07
C ASN A 109 -16.51 3.16 8.10
N CYS A 110 -15.98 2.49 7.08
CA CYS A 110 -15.04 3.11 6.12
C CYS A 110 -15.66 4.15 5.16
N ASP A 111 -16.85 4.67 5.44
CA ASP A 111 -17.54 5.70 4.64
C ASP A 111 -16.68 6.94 4.40
N SER A 112 -15.76 7.23 5.32
CA SER A 112 -14.78 8.33 5.17
C SER A 112 -13.69 8.02 4.14
N LEU A 113 -13.26 6.76 4.02
CA LEU A 113 -12.29 6.32 3.02
C LEU A 113 -12.92 6.20 1.64
N ALA A 114 -14.18 5.75 1.55
CA ALA A 114 -14.91 5.62 0.29
C ALA A 114 -15.15 6.97 -0.42
N LYS A 115 -14.98 8.09 0.29
CA LYS A 115 -15.08 9.45 -0.26
C LYS A 115 -13.74 10.00 -0.76
N LEU A 116 -12.64 9.30 -0.54
CA LEU A 116 -11.33 9.71 -1.02
C LEU A 116 -11.19 9.41 -2.50
N ASP A 117 -10.57 10.32 -3.24
CA ASP A 117 -10.22 10.09 -4.64
C ASP A 117 -9.27 8.89 -4.75
N THR A 118 -9.36 8.15 -5.85
CA THR A 118 -8.41 7.09 -6.20
C THR A 118 -7.42 7.57 -7.26
N ARG A 119 -6.18 7.10 -7.19
CA ARG A 119 -5.07 7.53 -8.05
C ARG A 119 -4.11 6.39 -8.39
N VAL A 120 -3.45 6.47 -9.53
CA VAL A 120 -2.41 5.52 -9.96
C VAL A 120 -1.04 6.00 -9.48
N GLY A 121 -0.26 5.12 -8.85
CA GLY A 121 1.06 5.46 -8.30
C GLY A 121 2.23 4.92 -9.11
N ALA A 122 3.32 5.67 -9.25
CA ALA A 122 4.59 5.17 -9.76
C ALA A 122 5.53 4.83 -8.60
N GLY A 123 5.97 3.58 -8.50
CA GLY A 123 7.02 3.17 -7.57
C GLY A 123 8.38 3.54 -8.13
N LEU A 124 9.13 4.39 -7.43
CA LEU A 124 10.50 4.76 -7.77
C LEU A 124 11.49 4.14 -6.78
N LYS A 125 12.76 4.08 -7.19
CA LYS A 125 13.82 3.66 -6.28
C LYS A 125 13.99 4.69 -5.15
N PRO A 126 14.08 4.27 -3.87
CA PRO A 126 14.27 5.18 -2.75
C PRO A 126 15.48 6.11 -2.93
N GLY A 127 15.34 7.37 -2.51
CA GLY A 127 16.42 8.36 -2.51
C GLY A 127 16.59 9.17 -3.81
N VAL A 128 15.79 8.90 -4.84
CA VAL A 128 15.79 9.68 -6.09
C VAL A 128 14.61 10.66 -6.08
N VAL A 129 14.90 11.96 -6.12
CA VAL A 129 13.88 12.99 -6.40
C VAL A 129 13.90 13.27 -7.91
N PRO A 130 12.83 12.92 -8.65
CA PRO A 130 12.79 13.14 -10.10
C PRO A 130 12.76 14.62 -10.46
N SER A 131 13.30 14.98 -11.62
CA SER A 131 13.14 16.33 -12.20
C SER A 131 11.69 16.59 -12.62
N ASP A 132 11.35 17.85 -12.88
CA ASP A 132 10.00 18.20 -13.38
C ASP A 132 9.68 17.52 -14.71
N GLU A 133 10.68 17.34 -15.58
CA GLU A 133 10.55 16.61 -16.85
C GLU A 133 10.32 15.12 -16.64
N GLU A 134 11.01 14.50 -15.67
CA GLU A 134 10.80 13.11 -15.30
C GLU A 134 9.41 12.89 -14.69
N ILE A 135 8.94 13.82 -13.85
CA ILE A 135 7.57 13.81 -13.31
C ILE A 135 6.56 13.94 -14.45
N ALA A 136 6.77 14.86 -15.39
CA ALA A 136 5.88 15.01 -16.55
C ALA A 136 5.83 13.73 -17.40
N LEU A 137 6.96 13.06 -17.57
CA LEU A 137 7.03 11.76 -18.26
C LEU A 137 6.26 10.69 -17.48
N ILE A 138 6.47 10.57 -16.17
CA ILE A 138 5.73 9.63 -15.29
C ILE A 138 4.23 9.87 -15.40
N ASN A 139 3.81 11.13 -15.40
CA ASN A 139 2.39 11.50 -15.58
C ASN A 139 1.86 11.10 -16.96
N SER A 140 2.67 11.25 -18.01
CA SER A 140 2.29 10.82 -19.36
C SER A 140 2.13 9.30 -19.50
N LEU A 141 2.76 8.51 -18.61
CA LEU A 141 2.57 7.06 -18.53
C LEU A 141 1.30 6.66 -17.76
N GLY A 142 0.57 7.63 -17.20
CA GLY A 142 -0.71 7.43 -16.53
C GLY A 142 -0.63 7.33 -15.01
N ALA A 143 0.52 7.64 -14.39
CA ALA A 143 0.60 7.79 -12.93
C ALA A 143 0.23 9.22 -12.49
N ASP A 144 -0.45 9.35 -11.36
CA ASP A 144 -0.83 10.65 -10.78
C ASP A 144 0.17 11.14 -9.73
N PHE A 145 0.92 10.21 -9.13
CA PHE A 145 1.90 10.47 -8.09
C PHE A 145 3.03 9.43 -8.13
N TYR A 146 4.15 9.73 -7.47
CA TYR A 146 5.19 8.75 -7.21
C TYR A 146 5.40 8.48 -5.71
N CYS A 147 5.95 7.32 -5.40
CA CYS A 147 6.19 6.80 -4.04
C CYS A 147 7.40 5.86 -4.04
N TYR A 148 7.85 5.40 -2.86
CA TYR A 148 9.06 4.58 -2.75
C TYR A 148 8.82 3.18 -2.19
N ASN A 149 7.84 3.00 -1.29
CA ASN A 149 7.66 1.76 -0.54
C ASN A 149 6.39 1.01 -0.90
N LEU A 150 5.34 1.74 -1.30
CA LEU A 150 4.02 1.18 -1.58
C LEU A 150 4.03 0.04 -2.60
N VAL A 151 4.66 0.23 -3.75
CA VAL A 151 4.65 -0.74 -4.86
C VAL A 151 5.27 -2.08 -4.45
N PRO A 152 6.53 -2.13 -3.96
CA PRO A 152 7.10 -3.41 -3.55
C PRO A 152 6.35 -4.04 -2.37
N ALA A 153 5.83 -3.26 -1.42
CA ALA A 153 5.04 -3.81 -0.31
C ALA A 153 3.74 -4.47 -0.83
N THR A 154 3.08 -3.82 -1.80
CA THR A 154 1.88 -4.34 -2.46
C THR A 154 2.18 -5.65 -3.19
N LEU A 155 3.32 -5.75 -3.89
CA LEU A 155 3.73 -6.99 -4.56
C LEU A 155 3.92 -8.15 -3.59
N VAL A 156 4.47 -7.91 -2.39
CA VAL A 156 4.65 -8.95 -1.37
C VAL A 156 3.31 -9.41 -0.79
N ALA A 157 2.39 -8.48 -0.49
CA ALA A 157 1.05 -8.84 -0.03
C ALA A 157 0.24 -9.59 -1.10
N ALA A 158 0.29 -9.11 -2.35
CA ALA A 158 -0.38 -9.75 -3.48
C ALA A 158 0.19 -11.15 -3.80
N HIS A 159 1.51 -11.35 -3.63
CA HIS A 159 2.12 -12.68 -3.74
C HIS A 159 1.50 -13.67 -2.74
N ALA A 160 1.16 -13.20 -1.54
CA ALA A 160 0.45 -13.98 -0.53
C ALA A 160 -1.07 -14.11 -0.77
N GLY A 161 -1.57 -13.66 -1.94
CA GLY A 161 -2.99 -13.70 -2.30
C GLY A 161 -3.85 -12.70 -1.54
N LYS A 162 -3.24 -11.64 -0.97
CA LYS A 162 -3.94 -10.65 -0.14
C LYS A 162 -4.17 -9.36 -0.89
N LYS A 163 -5.30 -8.70 -0.59
CA LYS A 163 -5.62 -7.37 -1.10
C LYS A 163 -5.07 -6.29 -0.18
N VAL A 164 -4.78 -5.13 -0.76
CA VAL A 164 -4.17 -3.99 -0.08
C VAL A 164 -5.12 -2.79 -0.11
N CYS A 165 -5.27 -2.14 1.04
CA CYS A 165 -5.72 -0.76 1.15
C CYS A 165 -4.49 0.14 1.17
N ALA A 166 -4.38 1.07 0.23
CA ALA A 166 -3.23 1.95 0.14
C ALA A 166 -3.66 3.40 0.37
N LEU A 167 -3.37 3.94 1.56
CA LEU A 167 -3.68 5.32 1.91
C LEU A 167 -2.46 6.21 1.66
N ILE A 168 -2.63 7.24 0.84
CA ILE A 168 -1.53 8.09 0.42
C ILE A 168 -1.65 9.46 1.06
N MET A 169 -0.58 9.86 1.73
CA MET A 169 -0.50 11.10 2.50
C MET A 169 0.26 12.17 1.69
N PRO A 170 -0.25 13.40 1.60
CA PRO A 170 0.52 14.52 1.05
C PRO A 170 1.80 14.78 1.84
N PRO A 171 2.89 15.25 1.21
CA PRO A 171 4.18 15.41 1.88
C PRO A 171 4.13 16.44 3.02
N LYS A 172 3.33 17.51 2.86
CA LYS A 172 3.22 18.64 3.81
C LYS A 172 2.18 18.43 4.93
N MET A 173 1.66 17.21 5.11
CA MET A 173 0.60 16.96 6.08
C MET A 173 1.16 16.70 7.49
N ARG A 174 0.47 17.21 8.52
CA ARG A 174 0.81 16.98 9.93
C ARG A 174 0.47 15.54 10.35
N PRO A 175 1.17 14.97 11.35
CA PRO A 175 0.80 13.69 11.91
C PRO A 175 -0.63 13.66 12.46
N ILE A 176 -1.30 12.53 12.29
CA ILE A 176 -2.66 12.22 12.70
C ILE A 176 -2.57 11.06 13.72
N GLN A 177 -3.27 11.17 14.85
CA GLN A 177 -3.47 10.01 15.74
C GLN A 177 -4.39 9.01 15.06
N ARG A 178 -4.22 7.72 15.37
CA ARG A 178 -4.95 6.56 14.82
C ARG A 178 -6.43 6.89 14.55
N PHE A 179 -7.01 6.30 13.50
CA PHE A 179 -8.45 6.37 13.22
C PHE A 179 -9.23 5.65 14.33
N ASP A 180 -9.35 6.26 15.51
CA ASP A 180 -10.22 5.78 16.56
C ASP A 180 -11.65 6.02 16.09
N SER A 181 -12.40 4.93 15.91
CA SER A 181 -13.78 4.89 15.38
C SER A 181 -13.95 5.35 13.93
N ILE A 182 -13.31 4.58 13.04
CA ILE A 182 -14.08 3.95 11.96
C ILE A 182 -14.61 2.64 12.55
#